data_AF-A0A6H0CXZ1-F1
#
_entry.id   AF-A0A6H0CXZ1-F1
#
_cell.length_a   1.000
_cell.length_b   1.000
_cell.length_c   1.000
_cell.angle_alpha   90.00
_cell.angle_beta   90.00
_cell.angle_gamma   90.00
#
_symmetry.space_group_name_H-M   'P 1'
#
loop_
_entity.id
_entity.type
_entity.pdbx_description
1 polymer ?
#
loop_
_entity_poly.entity_id
_entity_poly.type
_entity_poly.pdbx_seq_one_letter_code
_entity_poly.pdbx_strand_id
1 'polypeptide(L)' 'MIRLIAQDDTLELSEEQVSKIKFWLLEFLPARTCEVSVGPGAAIVVPDQDRGLDDLTPGLLLQLEAIVGCALLA' A
#
# COMPACT_ATOMS: atom_id res chain seq x y z
N MET A 1 -2.51 -3.70 -12.28
CA MET A 1 -2.06 -2.61 -11.39
C MET A 1 -2.73 -2.83 -10.05
N ILE A 2 -1.99 -2.78 -8.94
CA ILE A 2 -2.58 -2.74 -7.60
C ILE A 2 -2.64 -1.27 -7.17
N ARG A 3 -3.82 -0.82 -6.72
CA ARG A 3 -4.02 0.48 -6.12
C ARG A 3 -4.72 0.27 -4.80
N LEU A 4 -4.17 0.84 -3.73
CA LEU A 4 -4.73 0.83 -2.39
C LEU A 4 -4.87 2.28 -1.94
N ILE A 5 -6.01 2.65 -1.37
CA ILE A 5 -6.29 4.00 -0.89
C ILE A 5 -6.72 3.89 0.57
N ALA A 6 -6.16 4.74 1.43
CA ALA A 6 -6.65 4.88 2.79
C ALA A 6 -8.14 5.20 2.79
N GLN A 7 -8.90 4.50 3.63
CA GLN A 7 -10.31 4.81 3.84
C GLN A 7 -10.50 6.20 4.48
N ASP A 8 -9.52 6.65 5.27
CA ASP A 8 -9.45 7.99 5.83
C ASP A 8 -8.75 8.94 4.83
N ASP A 9 -9.52 9.88 4.29
CA ASP A 9 -9.08 10.88 3.32
C ASP A 9 -8.26 12.02 3.93
N THR A 10 -8.17 12.08 5.26
CA THR A 10 -7.31 13.01 6.00
C THR A 10 -5.99 12.40 6.43
N LEU A 11 -5.81 11.10 6.22
CA LEU A 11 -4.60 10.39 6.64
C LEU A 11 -3.39 10.83 5.81
N GLU A 12 -2.38 11.30 6.52
CA GLU A 12 -1.03 11.54 5.99
C GLU A 12 -0.09 10.46 6.53
N LEU A 13 0.70 9.87 5.64
CA LEU A 13 1.70 8.86 6.03
C LEU A 13 3.00 9.54 6.42
N SER A 14 3.64 9.07 7.49
CA SER A 14 5.01 9.48 7.79
C SER A 14 6.01 8.83 6.82
N GLU A 15 7.19 9.43 6.66
CA GLU A 15 8.27 8.83 5.85
C GLU A 15 8.66 7.41 6.34
N GLU A 16 8.54 7.17 7.65
CA GLU A 16 8.77 5.85 8.25
C GLU A 16 7.70 4.84 7.79
N GLN A 17 6.42 5.23 7.80
CA GLN A 17 5.33 4.39 7.31
C GLN A 17 5.50 4.10 5.82
N VAL A 18 5.82 5.12 5.02
CA VAL A 18 6.09 4.97 3.58
C VAL A 18 7.22 3.98 3.33
N SER A 19 8.32 4.08 4.10
CA SER A 19 9.46 3.18 3.96
C SER A 19 9.11 1.74 4.31
N LYS A 20 8.35 1.52 5.39
CA LYS A 20 7.84 0.20 5.78
C LYS A 20 6.92 -0.40 4.72
N ILE A 21 5.97 0.38 4.21
CA ILE A 21 5.04 -0.04 3.14
C ILE A 21 5.81 -0.50 1.91
N LYS A 22 6.78 0.32 1.44
CA LYS A 22 7.61 -0.02 0.28
C LYS A 22 8.42 -1.29 0.50
N PHE A 23 9.07 -1.41 1.66
CA PHE A 23 9.87 -2.60 2.00
C PHE A 23 9.01 -3.88 1.96
N TRP A 24 7.88 -3.88 2.67
CA TRP A 24 7.00 -5.06 2.73
C TRP A 24 6.37 -5.38 1.36
N LEU A 25 5.95 -4.39 0.59
CA LEU A 25 5.38 -4.65 -0.74
C LEU A 25 6.42 -5.24 -1.70
N LEU A 26 7.65 -4.75 -1.70
CA LEU A 26 8.70 -5.23 -2.60
C LEU A 26 9.29 -6.58 -2.17
N GLU A 27 9.21 -6.94 -0.88
CA GLU A 27 9.57 -8.28 -0.40
C GLU A 27 8.55 -9.34 -0.83
N PHE A 28 7.26 -9.01 -0.83
CA PHE A 28 6.18 -9.99 -1.03
C PHE A 28 5.60 -10.01 -2.44
N LEU A 29 5.70 -8.90 -3.17
CA LEU A 29 5.30 -8.83 -4.57
C LEU A 29 6.55 -8.75 -5.45
N PRO A 30 6.58 -9.46 -6.59
CA PRO A 30 7.64 -9.31 -7.58
C PRO A 30 7.46 -8.00 -8.38
N ALA A 31 7.29 -6.87 -7.68
CA ALA A 31 7.17 -5.55 -8.26
C ALA A 31 8.55 -4.88 -8.33
N ARG A 32 8.78 -4.07 -9.38
CA ARG A 32 10.01 -3.27 -9.49
C ARG A 32 9.86 -1.90 -8.86
N THR A 33 8.63 -1.39 -8.83
CA THR A 33 8.31 -0.05 -8.36
C THR A 33 7.09 -0.06 -7.43
N CYS A 34 7.13 0.82 -6.43
CA CYS A 34 6.03 1.09 -5.51
C CYS A 34 5.99 2.59 -5.24
N GLU A 35 4.88 3.21 -5.61
CA GLU A 35 4.61 4.63 -5.41
C GLU A 35 3.68 4.79 -4.21
N VAL A 36 4.02 5.71 -3.31
CA VAL A 36 3.20 6.01 -2.13
C VAL A 36 3.01 7.51 -2.06
N SER A 37 1.76 7.97 -2.04
CA SER A 37 1.45 9.38 -1.83
C SER A 37 1.37 9.69 -0.33
N VAL A 38 1.97 10.82 0.04
CA VAL A 38 2.20 11.23 1.44
C VAL A 38 1.20 12.32 1.90
N GLY A 39 0.34 12.79 1.00
CA GLY A 39 -0.69 13.80 1.29
C GLY A 39 -2.02 13.20 1.75
N PRO A 40 -3.04 14.05 2.00
CA PRO A 40 -4.37 13.60 2.39
C PRO A 40 -4.93 12.58 1.39
N GLY A 41 -5.43 11.46 1.91
CA GLY A 41 -5.85 10.33 1.11
C GLY A 41 -4.64 9.55 0.59
N ALA A 42 -3.83 9.06 1.53
CA ALA A 42 -2.68 8.23 1.22
C ALA A 42 -3.04 7.09 0.26
N ALA A 43 -2.30 6.98 -0.82
CA ALA A 43 -2.49 5.99 -1.86
C ALA A 43 -1.19 5.25 -2.12
N ILE A 44 -1.32 3.94 -2.29
CA ILE A 44 -0.22 3.03 -2.58
C ILE A 44 -0.50 2.43 -3.96
N VAL A 45 0.44 2.59 -4.88
CA VAL A 45 0.31 2.17 -6.27
C VAL A 45 1.47 1.27 -6.64
N VAL A 46 1.16 0.09 -7.14
CA VAL A 46 2.12 -0.88 -7.67
C VAL A 46 1.77 -1.11 -9.15
N PRO A 47 2.42 -0.39 -10.08
CA PRO A 47 2.02 -0.38 -11.49
C PRO A 47 2.37 -1.70 -12.20
N ASP A 48 3.47 -2.35 -11.80
CA ASP A 48 4.04 -3.54 -12.47
C ASP A 48 3.31 -4.87 -12.19
N GLN A 49 2.14 -4.85 -11.54
CA GLN A 49 1.40 -6.06 -11.18
C GLN A 49 0.27 -6.32 -12.17
N ASP A 50 0.38 -7.38 -12.98
CA ASP A 50 -0.63 -7.76 -13.98
C ASP A 50 -1.91 -8.37 -13.38
N ARG A 51 -1.86 -8.78 -12.11
CA ARG A 51 -2.98 -9.36 -11.39
C ARG A 51 -3.44 -8.38 -10.32
N GLY A 52 -4.76 -8.20 -10.20
CA GLY A 52 -5.38 -7.21 -9.34
C GLY A 52 -5.18 -7.49 -7.85
N LEU A 53 -5.95 -6.80 -7.01
CA LEU A 53 -5.87 -6.94 -5.55
C LEU A 53 -6.04 -8.38 -5.04
N ASP A 54 -6.68 -9.25 -5.81
CA ASP A 54 -6.93 -10.66 -5.47
C ASP A 54 -5.66 -11.48 -5.21
N ASP A 55 -4.51 -11.04 -5.74
CA ASP A 55 -3.20 -11.66 -5.51
C ASP A 55 -2.48 -11.12 -4.26
N LEU A 56 -2.98 -10.05 -3.64
CA LEU A 56 -2.53 -9.67 -2.30
C LEU A 56 -3.03 -10.73 -1.33
N THR A 57 -2.09 -11.51 -0.80
CA THR A 57 -2.42 -12.43 0.30
C THR A 57 -3.11 -11.65 1.43
N PRO A 58 -4.17 -12.18 2.07
CA PRO A 58 -4.89 -11.48 3.13
C PRO A 58 -3.98 -11.00 4.28
N GLY A 59 -2.89 -11.72 4.55
CA GLY A 59 -1.90 -11.31 5.54
C GLY A 59 -1.13 -10.04 5.18
N LEU A 60 -0.85 -9.82 3.90
CA LEU A 60 -0.16 -8.62 3.42
C LEU A 60 -1.05 -7.39 3.52
N LEU A 61 -2.33 -7.51 3.15
CA LEU A 61 -3.30 -6.41 3.29
C LEU A 61 -3.42 -6.00 4.77
N LEU A 62 -3.59 -6.96 5.68
CA LEU A 62 -3.67 -6.68 7.13
C LEU A 62 -2.41 -6.01 7.68
N GLN A 63 -1.22 -6.39 7.19
CA GLN A 63 0.03 -5.73 7.59
C GLN A 63 0.11 -4.29 7.08
N LEU A 64 -0.31 -4.05 5.84
CA LEU A 64 -0.35 -2.71 5.28
C LEU A 64 -1.33 -1.82 6.05
N GLU A 65 -2.52 -2.32 6.36
CA GLU A 65 -3.51 -1.63 7.19
C GLU A 65 -2.98 -1.33 8.59
N ALA A 66 -2.19 -2.24 9.19
CA ALA A 66 -1.55 -2.02 10.48
C ALA A 66 -0.45 -0.94 10.43
N ILE A 67 0.31 -0.85 9.33
CA ILE A 67 1.32 0.19 9.13
C ILE A 67 0.66 1.54 8.89
N VAL A 68 -0.38 1.58 8.06
CA VAL A 68 -1.13 2.78 7.69
C VAL A 68 -1.97 3.27 8.87
N GLY A 69 -2.48 2.36 9.71
CA GLY A 69 -3.35 2.66 10.84
C GLY A 69 -4.84 2.78 10.48
N CYS A 70 -5.22 2.45 9.24
CA CYS A 70 -6.61 2.40 8.80
C CYS A 70 -6.81 1.31 7.73
N ALA A 71 -8.07 1.02 7.41
CA ALA A 71 -8.41 0.10 6.34
C ALA A 71 -8.04 0.68 4.97
N LEU A 72 -7.64 -0.20 4.05
CA LEU A 72 -7.28 0.17 2.68
C LEU A 72 -8.34 -0.33 1.69
N LEU A 73 -8.71 0.54 0.76
CA LEU A 73 -9.67 0.28 -0.30
C LEU A 73 -8.96 0.07 -1.64
N ALA A 74 -9.44 -0.88 -2.43
CA ALA A 74 -8.89 -1.27 -3.73
C ALA A 74 -9.58 -0.59 -4.91
#